data_AF-A0A9E5L5R3-F1
#
_entry.id   AF-A0A9E5L5R3-F1
#
_cell.length_a   1.000
_cell.length_b   1.000
_cell.length_c   1.000
_cell.angle_alpha   90.00
_cell.angle_beta   90.00
_cell.angle_gamma   90.00
#
_symmetry.space_group_name_H-M   'P 1'
#
loop_
_entity.id
_entity.type
_entity.pdbx_description
1 polymer ?
#
loop_
_entity_poly.entity_id
_entity_poly.type
_entity_poly.pdbx_seq_one_letter_code
_entity_poly.pdbx_strand_id
1 'polypeptide(L)'
;MTKSELIQRLAERNPHLFLRDIEKIVDTIFDEISDAMTAGDRVELRGFGAFSVKHREARTGRNPRTGDTVHVEAKRLPFFKTGKALHEKLNEPKHDDMQAPEDKFYNPLSD
;
A
#
# COMPACT_ATOMS: atom_id res chain seq x y z
N MET A 1 -0.41 -2.98 9.98
CA MET A 1 -0.27 -1.63 10.54
C MET A 1 -1.64 -0.98 10.57
N THR A 2 -2.14 -0.62 11.73
CA THR A 2 -3.38 0.16 11.91
C THR A 2 -3.08 1.66 11.89
N LYS A 3 -4.13 2.50 11.85
CA LYS A 3 -3.99 3.97 11.95
C LYS A 3 -3.36 4.40 13.28
N SER A 4 -3.76 3.78 14.40
CA SER A 4 -3.18 4.09 15.72
C SER A 4 -1.70 3.72 15.79
N GLU A 5 -1.30 2.56 15.24
CA GLU A 5 0.10 2.17 15.15
C GLU A 5 0.91 3.13 14.27
N LEU A 6 0.33 3.64 13.17
CA LEU A 6 0.98 4.66 12.34
C LEU A 6 1.21 5.96 13.11
N ILE A 7 0.19 6.46 13.82
CA ILE A 7 0.28 7.67 14.64
C ILE A 7 1.36 7.53 15.72
N GLN A 8 1.38 6.40 16.43
CA GLN A 8 2.40 6.13 17.46
C GLN A 8 3.82 6.14 16.86
N ARG A 9 4.03 5.43 15.75
CA ARG A 9 5.34 5.42 15.05
C ARG A 9 5.75 6.79 14.55
N LEU A 10 4.80 7.63 14.12
CA LEU A 10 5.08 9.01 13.72
C LEU A 10 5.45 9.87 14.93
N ALA A 11 4.79 9.70 16.06
CA ALA A 11 5.10 10.41 17.31
C ALA A 11 6.50 10.05 17.83
N GLU A 12 6.85 8.76 17.85
CA GLU A 12 8.18 8.28 18.25
C GLU A 12 9.29 8.89 17.39
N ARG A 13 9.06 9.01 16.08
CA ARG A 13 10.03 9.57 15.14
C ARG A 13 10.09 11.10 15.15
N ASN A 14 9.05 11.76 15.66
CA ASN A 14 8.92 13.21 15.66
C ASN A 14 8.57 13.70 17.08
N PRO A 15 9.49 13.53 18.06
CA PRO A 15 9.21 13.83 19.47
C PRO A 15 8.94 15.32 19.76
N HIS A 16 9.21 16.19 18.79
CA HIS A 16 8.95 17.63 18.86
C HIS A 16 7.51 18.01 18.46
N LEU A 17 6.71 17.08 17.94
CA LEU A 17 5.32 17.29 17.59
C LEU A 17 4.39 16.76 18.68
N PHE A 18 3.28 17.46 18.93
CA PHE A 18 2.25 16.94 19.82
C PHE A 18 1.46 15.82 19.14
N LEU A 19 1.10 14.78 19.91
CA LEU A 19 0.32 13.64 19.40
C LEU A 19 -0.95 14.07 18.67
N ARG A 20 -1.69 15.03 19.23
CA ARG A 20 -2.91 15.60 18.64
C ARG A 20 -2.68 16.23 17.26
N ASP A 21 -1.50 16.79 17.02
CA ASP A 21 -1.19 17.44 15.75
C ASP A 21 -0.84 16.39 14.70
N ILE A 22 -0.17 15.31 15.09
CA ILE A 22 0.08 14.14 14.24
C ILE A 22 -1.24 13.47 13.85
N GLU A 23 -2.14 13.26 14.81
CA GLU A 23 -3.49 12.73 14.55
C GLU A 23 -4.21 13.56 13.49
N LYS A 24 -4.28 14.89 13.70
CA LYS A 24 -4.90 15.82 12.75
C LYS A 24 -4.25 15.77 11.36
N ILE A 25 -2.93 15.71 11.29
CA ILE A 25 -2.21 15.64 10.01
C ILE A 25 -2.55 14.34 9.28
N VAL A 26 -2.55 13.20 9.97
CA VAL A 26 -2.90 11.90 9.39
C VAL A 26 -4.35 11.91 8.88
N ASP A 27 -5.27 12.47 9.65
CA ASP A 27 -6.68 12.59 9.27
C ASP A 27 -6.84 13.45 8.03
N THR A 28 -6.23 14.63 8.03
CA THR A 28 -6.23 15.56 6.90
C THR A 28 -5.72 14.89 5.62
N ILE A 29 -4.66 14.09 5.69
CA ILE A 29 -4.15 13.37 4.52
C ILE A 29 -5.19 12.40 3.94
N PHE A 30 -5.89 11.64 4.79
CA PHE A 30 -6.91 10.69 4.32
C PHE A 30 -8.14 11.40 3.76
N ASP A 31 -8.55 12.50 4.38
CA ASP A 31 -9.68 13.31 3.94
C ASP A 31 -9.38 13.93 2.56
N GLU A 32 -8.23 14.58 2.38
CA GLU A 32 -7.82 15.17 1.09
C GLU A 32 -7.73 14.13 -0.05
N ILE A 33 -7.23 12.92 0.25
CA ILE A 33 -7.24 11.83 -0.74
C ILE A 33 -8.67 11.44 -1.12
N SER A 34 -9.55 11.32 -0.13
CA SER A 34 -10.93 10.90 -0.31
C SER A 34 -11.76 11.94 -1.08
N ASP A 35 -11.57 13.22 -0.77
CA ASP A 35 -12.24 14.34 -1.41
C ASP A 35 -11.82 14.48 -2.87
N ALA A 36 -10.51 14.44 -3.15
CA ALA A 36 -9.99 14.45 -4.51
C ALA A 36 -10.56 13.28 -5.35
N MET A 37 -10.58 12.06 -4.79
CA MET A 37 -11.15 10.91 -5.49
C MET A 37 -12.66 11.08 -5.74
N THR A 38 -13.40 11.63 -4.79
CA THR A 38 -14.84 11.88 -4.93
C THR A 38 -15.11 12.89 -6.05
N ALA A 39 -14.30 13.94 -6.13
CA ALA A 39 -14.30 14.92 -7.23
C ALA A 39 -13.93 14.32 -8.60
N GLY A 40 -13.32 13.14 -8.62
CA GLY A 40 -12.88 12.45 -9.84
C GLY A 40 -11.41 12.69 -10.18
N ASP A 41 -10.69 13.40 -9.31
CA ASP A 41 -9.28 13.68 -9.47
C ASP A 41 -8.41 12.45 -9.18
N ARG A 42 -7.19 12.53 -9.69
CA ARG A 42 -6.13 11.56 -9.45
C ARG A 42 -5.15 12.13 -8.43
N VAL A 43 -4.90 11.38 -7.35
CA VAL A 43 -3.90 11.74 -6.35
C VAL A 43 -2.64 10.92 -6.57
N GLU A 44 -1.51 11.59 -6.82
CA GLU A 44 -0.23 10.94 -7.04
C GLU A 44 0.76 11.25 -5.91
N LEU A 45 1.18 10.20 -5.20
CA LEU A 45 2.20 10.25 -4.16
C LEU A 45 3.48 9.65 -4.73
N ARG A 46 4.37 10.50 -5.28
CA ARG A 46 5.61 10.06 -5.95
C ARG A 46 6.41 9.11 -5.06
N GLY A 47 6.90 8.04 -5.65
CA GLY A 47 7.64 6.98 -4.94
C GLY A 47 6.75 5.97 -4.19
N PHE A 48 5.47 6.28 -3.96
CA PHE A 48 4.53 5.36 -3.31
C PHE A 48 3.54 4.76 -4.31
N GLY A 49 2.79 5.61 -5.01
CA GLY A 49 1.78 5.19 -5.97
C GLY A 49 0.76 6.28 -6.23
N ALA A 50 -0.37 5.90 -6.80
CA ALA A 50 -1.43 6.85 -7.11
C ALA A 50 -2.82 6.27 -6.92
N PHE A 51 -3.71 7.10 -6.38
CA PHE A 51 -5.13 6.84 -6.24
C PHE A 51 -5.89 7.46 -7.41
N SER A 52 -6.89 6.74 -7.89
CA SER A 52 -7.76 7.17 -8.98
C SER A 52 -9.11 6.46 -8.85
N VAL A 53 -10.14 6.99 -9.50
CA VAL A 53 -11.43 6.31 -9.57
C VAL A 53 -11.59 5.56 -10.89
N LYS A 54 -12.00 4.29 -10.81
CA LYS A 54 -12.41 3.49 -11.97
C LYS A 54 -13.93 3.45 -12.07
N HIS A 55 -14.43 3.67 -13.27
CA HIS A 55 -15.85 3.48 -13.59
C HIS A 55 -16.07 2.03 -14.03
N ARG A 56 -17.06 1.38 -13.43
CA ARG A 56 -17.56 0.08 -13.85
C ARG A 56 -18.96 0.28 -14.38
N GLU A 57 -19.15 -0.02 -15.66
CA GLU A 57 -20.45 0.02 -16.30
C GLU A 57 -21.41 -0.99 -15.68
N ALA A 58 -22.70 -0.66 -15.77
CA ALA A 58 -23.76 -1.59 -15.40
C ALA A 58 -23.67 -2.85 -16.26
N ARG A 59 -23.95 -4.00 -15.66
CA ARG A 59 -23.91 -5.27 -16.37
C ARG A 59 -24.89 -6.27 -15.78
N THR A 60 -25.30 -7.21 -16.61
CA THR A 60 -26.04 -8.38 -16.17
C THR A 60 -25.05 -9.50 -15.84
N GLY A 61 -25.14 -10.02 -14.62
CA GLY A 61 -24.35 -11.16 -14.15
C GLY A 61 -25.23 -12.37 -13.83
N ARG A 62 -24.60 -13.43 -13.34
CA ARG A 62 -25.29 -14.57 -12.75
C ARG A 62 -24.84 -14.79 -11.32
N ASN A 63 -25.78 -15.16 -10.46
CA ASN A 63 -25.47 -15.60 -9.11
C ASN A 63 -24.71 -16.94 -9.19
N PRO A 64 -23.46 -17.03 -8.71
CA PRO A 64 -22.69 -18.29 -8.79
C PRO A 64 -23.34 -19.45 -8.03
N ARG A 65 -24.18 -19.17 -7.04
CA ARG A 65 -24.83 -20.17 -6.19
C ARG A 65 -26.13 -20.71 -6.77
N THR A 66 -26.92 -19.88 -7.47
CA THR A 66 -28.27 -20.25 -7.94
C THR A 66 -28.41 -20.24 -9.47
N GLY A 67 -27.49 -19.60 -10.19
CA GLY A 67 -27.56 -19.44 -11.65
C GLY A 67 -28.49 -18.32 -12.11
N ASP A 68 -29.23 -17.70 -11.19
CA ASP A 68 -30.18 -16.62 -11.47
C ASP A 68 -29.49 -15.40 -12.07
N THR A 69 -30.21 -14.73 -12.95
CA THR A 69 -29.76 -13.47 -13.55
C THR A 69 -29.84 -12.36 -12.51
N VAL A 70 -28.73 -11.63 -12.33
CA VAL A 70 -28.65 -10.49 -11.40
C VAL A 70 -28.18 -9.24 -12.14
N HIS A 71 -28.86 -8.12 -11.92
CA HIS A 71 -28.42 -6.83 -12.42
C HIS A 71 -27.42 -6.21 -11.46
N VAL A 72 -26.29 -5.76 -12.00
CA VAL A 72 -25.24 -5.07 -11.27
C VAL A 72 -25.20 -3.64 -11.79
N GLU A 73 -25.56 -2.70 -10.93
CA GLU A 73 -25.55 -1.28 -11.24
C GLU A 73 -24.14 -0.76 -11.54
N ALA A 74 -24.08 0.31 -12.34
CA ALA A 74 -22.84 1.03 -12.59
C ALA A 74 -22.31 1.61 -11.27
N LYS A 75 -20.99 1.58 -11.08
CA LYS A 75 -20.38 2.13 -9.87
C LYS A 75 -18.97 2.65 -10.08
N ARG A 76 -18.62 3.64 -9.26
CA ARG A 76 -17.27 4.18 -9.11
C ARG A 76 -16.54 3.39 -8.03
N LEU A 77 -15.30 2.99 -8.33
CA LEU A 77 -14.48 2.22 -7.40
C LEU A 77 -13.13 2.92 -7.19
N PRO A 78 -12.64 3.03 -5.94
CA PRO A 78 -11.29 3.45 -5.69
C PRO A 78 -10.30 2.45 -6.32
N PHE A 79 -9.23 2.96 -6.90
CA PHE A 79 -8.15 2.17 -7.46
C PHE A 79 -6.81 2.77 -7.09
N PHE A 80 -5.94 1.95 -6.50
CA PHE A 80 -4.56 2.29 -6.23
C PHE A 80 -3.64 1.61 -7.25
N LYS A 81 -2.78 2.39 -7.89
CA LYS A 81 -1.68 1.90 -8.72
C LYS A 81 -0.37 2.07 -7.95
N THR A 82 0.28 0.95 -7.63
CA THR A 82 1.59 0.94 -6.98
C THR A 82 2.64 1.65 -7.83
N GLY A 83 3.44 2.51 -7.20
CA GLY A 83 4.59 3.15 -7.82
C GLY A 83 5.78 2.19 -7.95
N LYS A 84 6.67 2.47 -8.91
CA LYS A 84 7.86 1.64 -9.18
C LYS A 84 8.72 1.43 -7.92
N ALA A 85 9.04 2.51 -7.19
CA ALA A 85 9.89 2.43 -6.00
C ALA A 85 9.25 1.60 -4.85
N LEU A 86 7.93 1.65 -4.66
CA LEU A 86 7.25 0.78 -3.70
C LEU A 86 7.28 -0.67 -4.16
N HIS A 87 7.05 -0.93 -5.44
CA HIS A 87 7.13 -2.28 -6.00
C HIS A 87 8.54 -2.87 -5.86
N GLU A 88 9.59 -2.09 -6.15
CA GLU A 88 10.99 -2.52 -5.99
C GLU A 88 11.30 -2.84 -4.54
N LYS A 89 10.99 -1.94 -3.59
CA LYS A 89 11.18 -2.18 -2.15
C LYS A 89 10.49 -3.43 -1.61
N LEU A 90 9.40 -3.87 -2.24
CA LEU A 90 8.68 -5.09 -1.84
C LEU A 90 9.34 -6.38 -2.37
N ASN A 91 10.13 -6.28 -3.43
CA ASN A 91 10.73 -7.42 -4.13
C ASN A 91 12.27 -7.43 -4.06
N GLU A 92 12.89 -6.43 -3.42
CA GLU A 92 14.31 -6.45 -3.11
C GLU A 92 14.60 -7.63 -2.17
N PRO A 93 15.61 -8.48 -2.47
CA PRO A 93 16.01 -9.54 -1.58
C PRO A 93 16.47 -8.92 -0.26
N LYS A 94 15.90 -9.38 0.85
CA LYS A 94 16.34 -8.93 2.17
C LYS A 94 17.77 -9.43 2.37
N HIS A 95 18.68 -8.52 2.68
CA HIS A 95 20.09 -8.84 2.95
C HIS A 95 20.29 -9.81 4.14
N ASP A 96 19.23 -10.20 4.84
CA ASP A 96 19.25 -11.18 5.94
C ASP A 96 19.47 -12.64 5.46
N ASP A 97 19.29 -12.94 4.17
CA ASP A 97 19.47 -14.30 3.62
C ASP A 97 20.93 -14.64 3.24
N MET A 98 21.90 -13.74 3.46
CA MET A 98 23.31 -13.92 3.06
C MET A 98 24.25 -14.20 4.24
N GLN A 99 23.72 -14.70 5.36
CA GLN A 99 24.48 -15.20 6.51
C GLN A 99 24.33 -16.72 6.66
N ALA A 100 24.48 -17.49 5.57
CA ALA A 100 24.85 -18.90 5.70
C ALA A 100 26.37 -18.94 5.98
N PRO A 101 26.84 -19.62 7.04
CA PRO A 101 28.26 -19.70 7.32
C PRO A 101 28.93 -20.44 6.16
N GLU A 102 30.00 -19.86 5.60
CA GLU A 102 30.92 -20.60 4.74
C GLU A 102 31.51 -21.73 5.58
N ASP A 103 30.97 -22.93 5.40
CA ASP A 103 31.51 -24.15 5.99
C ASP A 103 32.97 -24.28 5.54
N LYS A 104 33.85 -24.25 6.54
CA LYS A 104 35.29 -24.37 6.48
C LYS A 104 35.70 -25.72 5.89
N PHE A 105 35.73 -25.86 4.57
CA PHE A 105 36.41 -26.98 3.91
C PHE A 105 37.10 -26.54 2.62
N TYR A 106 38.19 -25.79 2.77
CA TYR A 106 39.32 -25.88 1.85
C TYR A 106 40.61 -25.58 2.60
N ASN A 107 41.37 -26.63 2.95
CA ASN A 107 42.80 -26.49 3.18
C ASN A 107 43.52 -27.32 2.09
N PRO A 108 44.04 -26.70 1.03
CA PRO A 108 44.91 -27.38 0.10
C PRO A 108 46.30 -27.46 0.74
N LEU A 109 46.82 -28.68 0.81
CA LEU A 109 48.23 -29.05 0.91
C LEU A 109 49.23 -27.88 1.00
N SER A 110 49.94 -27.80 2.12
CA SER A 110 51.26 -27.17 2.19
C SER A 110 52.23 -28.18 2.83
N ASP A 111 53.22 -28.56 2.02
CA ASP A 111 54.41 -29.41 2.19
C ASP A 111 54.23 -30.94 2.36
#